data_AF-A0A3D1VJ66-F1
#
_entry.id   AF-A0A3D1VJ66-F1
#
_cell.length_a   1.000
_cell.length_b   1.000
_cell.length_c   1.000
_cell.angle_alpha   90.00
_cell.angle_beta   90.00
_cell.angle_gamma   90.00
#
_symmetry.space_group_name_H-M   'P 1'
#
loop_
_entity.id
_entity.type
_entity.pdbx_description
1 polymer ?
#
loop_
_entity_poly.entity_id
_entity_poly.type
_entity_poly.pdbx_seq_one_letter_code
_entity_poly.pdbx_strand_id
1 'polypeptide(L)'
;MIWTEVNITLEHAAIACVTSLLTSLGEESFVVSDYSDLEELLENKQIFYDYVENSLFLSKNEKPVITLYFEKTPEGFERMYILRETIHRYFKENPSAGAYSWKEDTIANSDFEHVWKQYFKPLLIGKTFCIKPTWETVPDAWKENQVVLEIDPDAAFGTGSHATTRMCMEAIET
;
A
#
# COMPACT_ATOMS: atom_id res chain seq x y z
N MET A 1 -2.56 5.18 14.96
CA MET A 1 -1.75 4.06 15.51
C MET A 1 -0.32 4.20 15.00
N ILE A 2 0.69 3.93 15.82
CA ILE A 2 2.11 3.99 15.41
C ILE A 2 2.58 2.55 15.26
N TRP A 3 3.22 2.27 14.13
CA TRP A 3 3.75 0.96 13.79
C TRP A 3 5.28 1.00 13.72
N THR A 4 5.90 -0.15 13.92
CA THR A 4 7.29 -0.42 13.62
C THR A 4 7.30 -1.35 12.41
N GLU A 5 7.86 -0.88 11.30
CA GLU A 5 8.19 -1.71 10.16
C GLU A 5 9.54 -2.39 10.42
N VAL A 6 9.58 -3.69 10.21
CA VAL A 6 10.78 -4.51 10.32
C VAL A 6 11.09 -5.07 8.94
N ASN A 7 12.28 -4.75 8.44
CA ASN A 7 12.80 -5.28 7.18
C ASN A 7 13.94 -6.25 7.47
N ILE A 8 13.76 -7.51 7.05
CA ILE A 8 14.73 -8.59 7.18
C ILE A 8 15.30 -8.88 5.80
N THR A 9 16.51 -8.39 5.53
CA THR A 9 17.22 -8.67 4.28
C THR A 9 18.03 -9.94 4.44
N LEU A 10 17.92 -10.86 3.48
CA LEU A 10 18.52 -12.19 3.57
C LEU A 10 18.82 -12.76 2.18
N GLU A 11 19.55 -13.87 2.12
CA GLU A 11 19.79 -14.60 0.87
C GLU A 11 18.54 -15.35 0.41
N HIS A 12 18.30 -15.44 -0.90
CA HIS A 12 17.14 -16.13 -1.49
C HIS A 12 16.90 -17.53 -0.90
N ALA A 13 17.98 -18.30 -0.73
CA ALA A 13 17.91 -19.66 -0.18
C ALA A 13 17.34 -19.73 1.26
N ALA A 14 17.38 -18.63 2.03
CA ALA A 14 16.89 -18.57 3.39
C ALA A 14 15.40 -18.16 3.50
N ILE A 15 14.77 -17.68 2.42
CA ILE A 15 13.37 -17.21 2.44
C ILE A 15 12.44 -18.28 3.00
N ALA A 16 12.44 -19.48 2.42
CA ALA A 16 11.51 -20.55 2.79
C ALA A 16 11.64 -20.97 4.26
N CYS A 17 12.87 -21.02 4.78
CA CYS A 17 13.10 -21.38 6.17
C CYS A 17 12.65 -20.26 7.12
N VAL A 18 12.95 -19.00 6.79
CA VAL A 18 12.59 -17.86 7.63
C VAL A 18 11.07 -17.65 7.62
N THR A 19 10.40 -17.73 6.48
CA THR A 19 8.93 -17.65 6.43
C THR A 19 8.26 -18.79 7.18
N SER A 20 8.77 -20.02 7.06
CA SER A 20 8.30 -21.14 7.87
C SER A 20 8.49 -20.91 9.37
N LEU A 21 9.61 -20.31 9.78
CA LEU A 21 9.87 -19.96 11.17
C LEU A 21 8.88 -18.90 11.67
N LEU A 22 8.63 -17.85 10.87
CA LEU A 22 7.65 -16.81 11.17
C LEU A 22 6.26 -17.41 11.38
N THR A 23 5.79 -18.25 10.46
CA THR A 23 4.49 -18.93 10.58
C THR A 23 4.43 -19.82 11.82
N SER A 24 5.51 -20.52 12.16
CA SER A 24 5.56 -21.36 13.38
C SER A 24 5.45 -20.56 14.69
N LEU A 25 5.82 -19.28 14.65
CA LEU A 25 5.69 -18.34 15.77
C LEU A 25 4.32 -17.63 15.79
N GLY A 26 3.43 -17.96 14.85
CA GLY A 26 2.11 -17.35 14.72
C GLY A 26 2.10 -16.04 13.91
N GLU A 27 3.18 -15.70 13.22
CA GLU A 27 3.20 -14.57 12.29
C GLU A 27 2.74 -15.01 10.90
N GLU A 28 1.53 -14.61 10.53
CA GLU A 28 0.94 -14.87 9.20
C GLU A 28 0.92 -13.61 8.31
N SER A 29 1.21 -12.45 8.89
CA SER A 29 1.15 -11.15 8.19
C SER A 29 2.54 -10.61 7.91
N PHE A 30 3.16 -11.08 6.82
CA PHE A 30 4.43 -10.58 6.30
C PHE A 30 4.42 -10.50 4.78
N VAL A 31 5.24 -9.62 4.23
CA VAL A 31 5.42 -9.45 2.78
C VAL A 31 6.80 -9.94 2.40
N VAL A 32 6.90 -10.75 1.34
CA VAL A 32 8.17 -11.18 0.77
C VAL A 32 8.38 -10.42 -0.54
N SER A 33 9.42 -9.59 -0.58
CA SER A 33 9.88 -8.90 -1.78
C SER A 33 11.12 -9.59 -2.32
N ASP A 34 10.96 -10.35 -3.39
CA ASP A 34 12.02 -11.09 -4.05
C ASP A 34 11.96 -10.91 -5.56
N TYR A 35 13.09 -10.52 -6.14
CA TYR A 35 13.23 -10.16 -7.54
C TYR A 35 14.27 -11.02 -8.27
N SER A 36 14.78 -12.09 -7.65
CA SER A 36 15.81 -12.96 -8.24
C SER A 36 15.37 -13.56 -9.58
N ASP A 37 14.08 -13.89 -9.70
CA ASP A 37 13.54 -14.65 -10.83
C ASP A 37 12.97 -13.74 -11.93
N LEU A 38 13.17 -12.42 -11.82
CA LEU A 38 12.70 -11.46 -12.83
C LEU A 38 13.33 -11.71 -14.21
N GLU A 39 14.60 -12.14 -14.27
CA GLU A 39 15.26 -12.42 -15.56
C GLU A 39 14.58 -13.55 -16.34
N GLU A 40 14.32 -14.69 -15.68
CA GLU A 40 13.67 -15.84 -16.32
C GLU A 40 12.25 -15.51 -16.78
N LEU A 41 11.50 -14.74 -15.97
CA LEU A 41 10.16 -14.28 -16.30
C LEU A 41 10.14 -13.32 -17.50
N LEU A 42 11.14 -12.46 -17.64
CA LEU A 42 11.24 -11.47 -18.72
C LEU A 42 11.79 -12.06 -20.03
N GLU A 43 12.68 -13.05 -19.95
CA GLU A 43 13.22 -13.75 -21.12
C GLU A 43 12.18 -14.66 -21.80
N ASN A 44 11.21 -15.14 -21.03
CA ASN A 44 10.09 -15.93 -21.55
C ASN A 44 9.03 -15.02 -22.21
N LYS A 45 9.41 -14.43 -23.37
CA LYS A 45 8.70 -13.42 -24.19
C LYS A 45 7.30 -13.81 -24.72
N GLN A 46 6.62 -14.80 -24.13
CA GLN A 46 5.26 -15.19 -24.55
C GLN A 46 4.14 -14.36 -23.89
N ILE A 47 4.46 -13.41 -23.00
CA ILE A 47 3.46 -12.56 -22.35
C ILE A 47 3.82 -11.09 -22.61
N PHE A 48 2.91 -10.37 -23.28
CA PHE A 48 3.02 -8.94 -23.57
C PHE A 48 2.95 -8.13 -22.26
N TYR A 49 4.09 -7.78 -21.70
CA TYR A 49 4.18 -6.93 -20.51
C TYR A 49 4.39 -5.46 -20.90
N ASP A 50 3.34 -4.80 -21.38
CA ASP A 50 3.32 -3.33 -21.53
C ASP A 50 3.17 -2.58 -20.17
N TYR A 51 3.11 -3.32 -19.05
CA TYR A 51 2.80 -2.80 -17.71
C TYR A 51 3.92 -2.97 -16.67
N VAL A 52 5.10 -3.46 -17.04
CA VAL A 52 6.22 -3.57 -16.09
C VAL A 52 6.90 -2.21 -16.01
N GLU A 53 6.82 -1.56 -14.84
CA GLU A 53 7.49 -0.29 -14.62
C GLU A 53 9.01 -0.44 -14.76
N ASN A 54 9.65 0.54 -15.40
CA ASN A 54 11.11 0.54 -15.57
C ASN A 54 11.89 0.53 -14.24
N SER A 55 11.23 0.92 -13.14
CA SER A 55 11.74 0.87 -11.78
C SER A 55 12.07 -0.55 -11.32
N LEU A 56 11.33 -1.58 -11.76
CA LEU A 56 11.61 -2.98 -11.41
C LEU A 56 12.96 -3.47 -11.96
N PHE A 57 13.47 -2.88 -13.04
CA PHE A 57 14.79 -3.24 -13.56
C PHE A 57 15.94 -2.70 -12.68
N LEU A 58 15.67 -1.69 -11.84
CA LEU A 58 16.67 -1.10 -10.94
C LEU A 58 16.85 -1.94 -9.66
N SER A 59 15.81 -2.66 -9.21
CA SER A 59 15.83 -3.52 -8.02
C SER A 59 16.32 -4.96 -8.28
N LYS A 60 16.72 -5.27 -9.52
CA LYS A 60 17.15 -6.59 -9.98
C LYS A 60 18.29 -7.25 -9.19
N ASN A 61 19.16 -6.45 -8.59
CA ASN A 61 20.29 -6.93 -7.77
C ASN A 61 20.06 -6.76 -6.26
N GLU A 62 18.85 -6.37 -5.86
CA GLU A 62 18.52 -6.23 -4.46
C GLU A 62 18.33 -7.61 -3.83
N LYS A 63 18.89 -7.77 -2.64
CA LYS A 63 18.66 -8.98 -1.86
C LYS A 63 17.19 -9.05 -1.44
N PRO A 64 16.61 -10.25 -1.36
CA PRO A 64 15.25 -10.44 -0.86
C PRO A 64 15.04 -9.79 0.50
N VAL A 65 13.85 -9.21 0.69
CA VAL A 65 13.44 -8.56 1.93
C VAL A 65 12.11 -9.15 2.40
N ILE A 66 12.07 -9.59 3.66
CA ILE A 66 10.83 -9.91 4.35
C ILE A 66 10.44 -8.71 5.22
N THR A 67 9.26 -8.16 4.99
CA THR A 67 8.73 -7.00 5.71
C THR A 67 7.62 -7.43 6.65
N LEU A 68 7.71 -7.00 7.93
CA LEU A 68 6.71 -7.21 8.97
C LEU A 68 6.31 -5.89 9.61
N TYR A 69 5.11 -5.84 10.17
CA TYR A 69 4.59 -4.66 10.88
C TYR A 69 4.18 -5.03 12.29
N PHE A 70 4.74 -4.33 13.27
CA PHE A 70 4.41 -4.49 14.69
C PHE A 70 3.79 -3.21 15.21
N GLU A 71 2.64 -3.32 15.88
CA GLU A 71 2.05 -2.17 16.56
C GLU A 71 2.97 -1.73 17.71
N LYS A 72 3.12 -0.43 17.96
CA LYS A 72 3.92 0.08 19.09
C LYS A 72 3.20 -0.07 20.43
N THR A 73 2.93 -1.32 20.80
CA THR A 73 2.36 -1.76 22.07
C THR A 73 3.35 -2.68 22.80
N PRO A 74 3.23 -2.86 24.13
CA PRO A 74 4.08 -3.81 24.87
C PRO A 74 4.08 -5.22 24.25
N GLU A 75 2.90 -5.70 23.81
CA GLU A 75 2.72 -7.00 23.17
C GLU A 75 3.42 -7.05 21.80
N GLY A 76 3.35 -5.96 21.02
CA GLY A 76 4.05 -5.85 19.74
C GLY A 76 5.57 -5.88 19.89
N PHE A 77 6.10 -5.20 20.91
CA PHE A 77 7.53 -5.23 21.22
C PHE A 77 8.00 -6.60 21.69
N GLU A 78 7.22 -7.29 22.54
CA GLU A 78 7.54 -8.64 23.01
C GLU A 78 7.61 -9.63 21.84
N ARG A 79 6.61 -9.62 20.94
CA ARG A 79 6.59 -10.45 19.73
C ARG A 79 7.80 -10.18 18.83
N MET A 80 8.08 -8.90 18.56
CA MET A 80 9.22 -8.49 17.76
C MET A 80 10.55 -8.98 18.37
N TYR A 81 10.69 -8.89 19.70
CA TYR A 81 11.87 -9.38 20.40
C TYR A 81 12.05 -10.89 20.28
N ILE A 82 11.00 -11.68 20.55
CA ILE A 82 11.02 -13.15 20.41
C ILE A 82 11.42 -13.55 18.99
N LEU A 83 10.85 -12.89 17.99
CA LEU A 83 11.12 -13.16 16.59
C LEU A 83 12.57 -12.84 16.22
N ARG A 84 13.07 -11.67 16.65
CA ARG A 84 14.45 -11.25 16.41
C ARG A 84 15.45 -12.24 16.99
N GLU A 85 15.24 -12.67 18.24
CA GLU A 85 16.10 -13.66 18.90
C GLU A 85 16.05 -15.03 18.22
N THR A 86 14.86 -15.45 17.77
CA THR A 86 14.68 -16.74 17.10
C THR A 86 15.38 -16.76 15.73
N ILE A 87 15.23 -15.69 14.94
CA ILE A 87 15.91 -15.54 13.65
C ILE A 87 17.43 -15.46 13.86
N HIS A 88 17.88 -14.68 14.84
CA HIS A 88 19.31 -14.59 15.16
C HIS A 88 19.91 -15.96 15.49
N ARG A 89 19.21 -16.75 16.31
CA ARG A 89 19.61 -18.11 16.66
C ARG A 89 19.66 -19.02 15.44
N TYR A 90 18.63 -18.97 14.58
CA TYR A 90 18.58 -19.78 13.36
C TYR A 90 19.81 -19.55 12.46
N PHE A 91 20.17 -18.30 12.18
CA PHE A 91 21.34 -17.99 11.35
C PHE A 91 22.67 -18.32 12.02
N LYS A 92 22.73 -18.26 13.36
CA LYS A 92 23.92 -18.70 14.12
C LYS A 92 24.12 -20.22 14.05
N GLU A 93 23.03 -20.99 14.12
CA GLU A 93 23.06 -22.45 14.07
C GLU A 93 23.18 -22.99 12.63
N ASN A 94 22.80 -22.19 11.63
CA ASN A 94 22.83 -22.57 10.22
C ASN A 94 23.65 -21.57 9.37
N PRO A 95 25.00 -21.53 9.50
CA PRO A 95 25.83 -20.60 8.74
C PRO A 95 25.71 -20.77 7.21
N SER A 96 25.30 -21.95 6.73
CA SER A 96 25.05 -22.22 5.31
C SER A 96 23.84 -21.48 4.75
N ALA A 97 22.94 -20.96 5.60
CA ALA A 97 21.82 -20.11 5.20
C ALA A 97 22.26 -18.70 4.79
N GLY A 98 23.55 -18.36 4.96
CA GLY A 98 24.11 -17.06 4.62
C GLY A 98 23.99 -16.05 5.76
N ALA A 99 24.02 -14.76 5.41
CA ALA A 99 23.87 -13.67 6.36
C ALA A 99 22.48 -13.03 6.25
N TYR A 100 22.06 -12.39 7.33
CA TYR A 100 20.86 -11.57 7.36
C TYR A 100 21.16 -10.20 7.97
N SER A 101 20.36 -9.20 7.63
CA SER A 101 20.32 -7.92 8.32
C SER A 101 18.91 -7.59 8.79
N TRP A 102 18.83 -6.84 9.88
CA TRP A 102 17.59 -6.44 10.53
C TRP A 102 17.54 -4.92 10.60
N LYS A 103 16.50 -4.32 10.01
CA LYS A 103 16.27 -2.87 10.02
C LYS A 103 14.88 -2.58 10.59
N GLU A 104 14.79 -1.59 11.46
CA GLU A 104 13.54 -1.14 12.09
C GLU A 104 13.29 0.31 11.69
N ASP A 105 12.10 0.59 11.16
CA ASP A 105 11.66 1.95 10.83
C ASP A 105 10.33 2.24 11.55
N THR A 106 10.17 3.45 12.07
CA THR A 106 8.90 3.86 12.68
C THR A 106 7.98 4.42 11.62
N ILE A 107 6.82 3.79 11.45
CA ILE A 107 5.75 4.29 10.58
C ILE A 107 4.66 4.86 11.47
N ALA A 108 4.56 6.18 11.51
CA ALA A 108 3.34 6.80 12.01
C ALA A 108 2.23 6.53 10.98
N ASN A 109 1.03 6.12 11.40
CA ASN A 109 -0.16 6.42 10.58
C ASN A 109 -0.20 7.94 10.44
N SER A 110 0.41 8.48 9.39
CA SER A 110 -0.25 9.55 8.68
C SER A 110 -1.62 8.99 8.31
N ASP A 111 -2.69 9.66 8.72
CA ASP A 111 -4.07 9.23 8.52
C ASP A 111 -4.35 8.85 7.06
N PHE A 112 -3.99 7.66 6.61
CA PHE A 112 -4.28 7.21 5.24
C PHE A 112 -5.79 7.29 5.00
N GLU A 113 -6.60 7.01 6.04
CA GLU A 113 -8.06 7.21 6.08
C GLU A 113 -8.55 8.65 5.83
N HIS A 114 -7.71 9.68 6.04
CA HIS A 114 -8.08 11.09 5.86
C HIS A 114 -7.30 11.78 4.76
N VAL A 115 -6.08 11.30 4.46
CA VAL A 115 -5.23 11.82 3.39
C VAL A 115 -5.92 11.72 2.04
N TRP A 116 -6.70 10.66 1.79
CA TRP A 116 -7.44 10.55 0.53
C TRP A 116 -8.55 11.61 0.42
N LYS A 117 -9.20 11.99 1.53
CA LYS A 117 -10.30 12.97 1.57
C LYS A 117 -9.89 14.35 1.04
N GLN A 118 -8.61 14.71 1.21
CA GLN A 118 -8.08 16.00 0.75
C GLN A 118 -8.10 16.15 -0.78
N TYR A 119 -8.15 15.04 -1.52
CA TYR A 119 -8.17 15.05 -2.98
C TYR A 119 -9.58 15.18 -3.57
N PHE A 120 -10.63 15.08 -2.74
CA PHE A 120 -12.01 15.26 -3.17
C PHE A 120 -12.48 16.67 -2.84
N LYS A 121 -12.76 17.45 -3.88
CA LYS A 121 -13.19 18.85 -3.79
C LYS A 121 -14.53 19.06 -4.48
N PRO A 122 -15.29 20.11 -4.11
CA PRO A 122 -16.50 20.48 -4.83
C PRO A 122 -16.24 20.64 -6.32
N LEU A 123 -17.07 20.04 -7.14
CA LEU A 123 -16.96 20.00 -8.59
C LEU A 123 -18.22 20.57 -9.23
N LEU A 124 -18.06 21.57 -10.09
CA LEU A 124 -19.12 22.05 -10.97
C LEU A 124 -19.26 21.14 -12.18
N ILE A 125 -20.50 20.80 -12.53
CA ILE A 125 -20.86 19.99 -13.69
C ILE A 125 -21.98 20.71 -14.42
N GLY A 126 -21.79 20.98 -15.71
CA GLY A 126 -22.72 21.79 -16.47
C GLY A 126 -22.87 23.20 -15.92
N LYS A 127 -24.09 23.73 -15.98
CA LYS A 127 -24.46 25.10 -15.59
C LYS A 127 -25.08 25.18 -14.21
N THR A 128 -25.65 24.08 -13.72
CA THR A 128 -26.52 24.08 -12.54
C THR A 128 -26.14 23.05 -11.48
N PHE A 129 -25.23 22.11 -11.72
CA PHE A 129 -24.88 21.11 -10.70
C PHE A 129 -23.53 21.38 -10.03
N CYS A 130 -23.51 21.19 -8.72
CA CYS A 130 -22.29 21.12 -7.92
C CYS A 130 -22.30 19.83 -7.11
N ILE A 131 -21.33 18.93 -7.31
CA ILE A 131 -21.16 17.73 -6.48
C ILE A 131 -20.06 17.98 -5.45
N LYS A 132 -20.31 17.64 -4.19
CA LYS A 132 -19.27 17.68 -3.15
C LYS A 132 -19.37 16.47 -2.20
N PRO A 133 -18.28 16.10 -1.52
CA PRO A 133 -18.39 15.22 -0.36
C PRO A 133 -18.95 15.97 0.86
N THR A 134 -19.43 15.23 1.85
CA THR A 134 -20.05 15.77 3.08
C THR A 134 -19.09 16.62 3.91
N TRP A 135 -17.79 16.33 3.86
CA TRP A 135 -16.76 17.06 4.62
C TRP A 135 -16.26 18.36 3.95
N GLU A 136 -16.63 18.64 2.70
CA GLU A 136 -16.25 19.89 2.03
C GLU A 136 -17.36 20.94 2.11
N THR A 137 -17.00 22.21 1.94
CA THR A 137 -17.93 23.33 1.85
C THR A 137 -17.93 23.90 0.44
N VAL A 138 -19.12 24.22 -0.08
CA VAL A 138 -19.25 24.91 -1.38
C VAL A 138 -18.98 26.42 -1.17
N PRO A 139 -18.21 27.09 -2.04
CA PRO A 139 -18.08 28.54 -2.03
C PRO A 139 -19.44 29.24 -2.14
N ASP A 140 -19.66 30.32 -1.38
CA ASP A 140 -20.95 31.03 -1.36
C ASP A 140 -21.38 31.52 -2.76
N ALA A 141 -20.41 31.94 -3.58
CA ALA A 141 -20.64 32.36 -4.96
C ALA A 141 -21.29 31.29 -5.86
N TRP A 142 -21.21 30.01 -5.49
CA TRP A 142 -21.82 28.92 -6.25
C TRP A 142 -23.21 28.54 -5.69
N LYS A 143 -23.50 28.84 -4.42
CA LYS A 143 -24.74 28.40 -3.77
C LYS A 143 -26.01 29.03 -4.35
N GLU A 144 -25.92 30.23 -4.91
CA GLU A 144 -27.09 30.94 -5.43
C GLU A 144 -27.62 30.35 -6.75
N ASN A 145 -26.76 29.73 -7.56
CA ASN A 145 -27.08 29.31 -8.91
C ASN A 145 -26.91 27.80 -9.15
N GLN A 146 -26.46 27.04 -8.14
CA GLN A 146 -26.16 25.61 -8.27
C GLN A 146 -27.03 24.76 -7.36
N VAL A 147 -27.55 23.66 -7.89
CA VAL A 147 -28.08 22.52 -7.17
C VAL A 147 -26.89 21.74 -6.60
N VAL A 148 -26.74 21.79 -5.28
CA VAL A 148 -25.67 21.08 -4.57
C VAL A 148 -26.10 19.63 -4.29
N LEU A 149 -25.31 18.69 -4.77
CA LEU A 149 -25.45 17.26 -4.52
C LEU A 149 -24.32 16.80 -3.60
N GLU A 150 -24.67 16.24 -2.44
CA GLU A 150 -23.70 15.66 -1.52
C GLU A 150 -23.54 14.17 -1.81
N ILE A 151 -22.36 13.77 -2.28
CA ILE A 151 -22.04 12.39 -2.63
C ILE A 151 -20.65 12.06 -2.09
N ASP A 152 -20.58 11.14 -1.14
CA ASP A 152 -19.32 10.68 -0.58
C ASP A 152 -18.67 9.62 -1.48
N PRO A 153 -17.41 9.81 -1.93
CA PRO A 153 -16.68 8.95 -2.86
C PRO A 153 -16.26 7.57 -2.32
N ASP A 154 -16.75 7.15 -1.15
CA ASP A 154 -16.43 5.86 -0.55
C ASP A 154 -16.98 4.69 -1.40
N ALA A 155 -18.22 4.26 -1.15
CA ALA A 155 -18.85 3.19 -1.92
C ALA A 155 -19.68 3.68 -3.13
N ALA A 156 -19.78 4.99 -3.35
CA ALA A 156 -20.65 5.55 -4.38
C ALA A 156 -19.93 5.84 -5.70
N PHE A 157 -20.31 5.14 -6.76
CA PHE A 157 -20.00 5.57 -8.13
C PHE A 157 -20.83 6.81 -8.49
N GLY A 158 -20.31 7.63 -9.41
CA GLY A 158 -21.05 8.81 -9.89
C GLY A 158 -20.81 10.10 -9.11
N THR A 159 -19.65 10.25 -8.49
CA THR A 159 -19.22 11.50 -7.82
C THR A 159 -18.91 12.67 -8.78
N GLY A 160 -19.10 12.48 -10.09
CA GLY A 160 -18.88 13.51 -11.10
C GLY A 160 -17.45 13.63 -11.62
N SER A 161 -16.48 12.98 -10.98
CA SER A 161 -15.09 12.98 -11.46
C SER A 161 -14.91 12.24 -12.78
N HIS A 162 -15.76 11.27 -13.08
CA HIS A 162 -15.70 10.48 -14.32
C HIS A 162 -16.49 11.14 -15.46
N ALA A 163 -15.95 11.08 -16.68
CA ALA A 163 -16.52 11.75 -17.86
C ALA A 163 -17.96 11.32 -18.16
N THR A 164 -18.31 10.04 -17.94
CA THR A 164 -19.67 9.54 -18.20
C THR A 164 -20.70 10.19 -17.27
N THR A 165 -20.38 10.38 -15.99
CA THR A 165 -21.27 11.07 -15.05
C THR A 165 -21.50 12.51 -15.47
N ARG A 166 -20.43 13.21 -15.89
CA ARG A 166 -20.55 14.59 -16.39
C ARG A 166 -21.43 14.69 -17.62
N MET A 167 -21.16 13.87 -18.64
CA MET A 167 -21.94 13.88 -19.88
C MET A 167 -23.42 13.58 -19.64
N CYS A 168 -23.73 12.61 -18.77
CA CYS A 168 -25.10 12.30 -18.42
C CYS A 168 -25.80 13.45 -17.68
N MET A 169 -25.11 14.10 -16.75
CA MET A 169 -25.68 15.23 -15.99
C MET A 169 -25.86 16.48 -16.86
N GLU A 170 -24.89 16.79 -17.71
CA GLU A 170 -25.00 17.90 -18.67
C GLU A 170 -26.16 17.67 -19.65
N ALA A 171 -26.39 16.43 -20.07
CA ALA A 171 -27.53 16.09 -20.94
C ALA A 171 -28.90 16.27 -20.23
N ILE A 172 -28.96 16.21 -18.90
CA ILE A 172 -30.19 16.45 -18.13
C ILE A 172 -30.52 17.96 -18.06
N GLU A 173 -29.53 18.84 -18.25
CA GLU A 173 -29.73 20.30 -18.24
C GLU A 173 -30.29 20.87 -19.56
N THR A 174 -30.44 20.02 -20.58
CA THR A 174 -30.97 20.38 -21.92
C THR A 174 -32.48 20.28 -21.99
#